data_AF-A0A8H7VEB2-F1
#
_entry.id   AF-A0A8H7VEB2-F1
#
_cell.length_a   1.000
_cell.length_b   1.000
_cell.length_c   1.000
_cell.angle_alpha   90.00
_cell.angle_beta   90.00
_cell.angle_gamma   90.00
#
_symmetry.space_group_name_H-M   'P 1'
#
loop_
_entity.id
_entity.type
_entity.pdbx_description
1 polymer ?
#
loop_
_entity_poly.entity_id
_entity_poly.type
_entity_poly.pdbx_seq_one_letter_code
_entity_poly.pdbx_strand_id
1 'polypeptide(L)'
;MVRNGSLDGLRGAQEYLSSINISMSLSGVEKLLNGMGLKAKRKNKVNFISAANKKLRLARAHKHTQLTVSDWSKWAFYDKIRVNMWGSDSESFYWSNVPGTNRSHQVQPQVQGRGDGVMFWGCISGDGPSYITAIIDGTIDSNESMRKF
;
A
#
# COMPACT_ATOMS: atom_id res chain seq x y z
N MET A 1 19.44 0.24 17.78
CA MET A 1 19.48 -0.76 16.70
C MET A 1 18.09 -1.25 16.27
N VAL A 2 17.21 -1.69 17.17
CA VAL A 2 15.80 -2.10 16.85
C VAL A 2 14.88 -0.95 16.36
N ARG A 3 15.36 0.29 16.39
CA ARG A 3 14.57 1.53 16.18
C ARG A 3 14.71 2.17 14.80
N ASN A 4 15.46 1.56 13.89
CA ASN A 4 15.67 2.05 12.52
C ASN A 4 14.71 1.40 11.49
N GLY A 5 13.86 0.48 11.92
CA GLY A 5 12.92 -0.22 11.03
C GLY A 5 13.53 -1.33 10.19
N SER A 6 14.79 -1.73 10.42
CA SER A 6 15.48 -2.80 9.67
C SER A 6 14.97 -4.22 9.99
N LEU A 7 14.14 -4.37 11.02
CA LEU A 7 13.58 -5.66 11.42
C LEU A 7 12.09 -5.66 11.08
N ASP A 8 11.78 -6.04 9.84
CA ASP A 8 10.42 -5.99 9.25
C ASP A 8 9.43 -7.01 9.84
N GLY A 9 9.83 -7.76 10.86
CA GLY A 9 9.01 -8.73 11.58
C GLY A 9 9.81 -9.66 12.48
N LEU A 10 9.15 -10.66 13.07
CA LEU A 10 9.80 -11.69 13.90
C LEU A 10 10.93 -12.42 13.15
N ARG A 11 10.73 -12.66 11.85
CA ARG A 11 11.71 -13.35 11.01
C ARG A 11 12.97 -12.52 10.78
N GLY A 12 12.82 -11.21 10.51
CA GLY A 12 13.97 -10.30 10.42
C GLY A 12 14.72 -10.21 11.75
N ALA A 13 14.01 -10.21 12.89
CA ALA A 13 14.64 -10.27 14.21
C ALA A 13 15.39 -11.60 14.45
N GLN A 14 14.84 -12.72 14.01
CA GLN A 14 15.49 -14.02 14.08
C GLN A 14 16.75 -14.07 13.19
N GLU A 15 16.68 -13.57 11.96
CA GLU A 15 17.83 -13.50 11.03
C GLU A 15 18.95 -12.62 11.59
N TYR A 16 18.61 -11.48 12.22
CA TYR A 16 19.59 -10.65 12.90
C TYR A 16 20.25 -11.39 14.07
N LEU A 17 19.48 -12.07 14.92
CA LEU A 17 20.03 -12.84 16.03
C LEU A 17 20.97 -13.95 15.52
N SER A 18 20.58 -14.64 14.44
CA SER A 18 21.44 -15.62 13.77
C SER A 18 22.74 -14.99 13.25
N SER A 19 22.69 -13.76 12.71
CA SER A 19 23.89 -13.05 12.23
C SER A 19 24.91 -12.71 13.32
N ILE A 20 24.47 -12.66 14.58
CA ILE A 20 25.34 -12.46 15.76
C ILE A 20 25.55 -13.78 16.54
N ASN A 21 25.37 -14.92 15.88
CA ASN A 21 25.53 -16.29 16.43
C ASN A 21 24.56 -16.65 17.58
N ILE A 22 23.41 -15.98 17.66
CA ILE A 22 22.35 -16.32 18.60
C ILE A 22 21.26 -17.08 17.84
N SER A 23 21.28 -18.42 17.95
CA SER A 23 20.22 -19.26 17.40
C SER A 23 19.02 -19.28 18.35
N MET A 24 17.86 -18.87 17.85
CA MET A 24 16.63 -18.82 18.63
C MET A 24 15.43 -19.19 17.76
N SER A 25 14.46 -19.89 18.33
CA SER A 25 13.17 -20.12 17.66
C SER A 25 12.38 -18.83 17.55
N LEU A 26 11.48 -18.72 16.57
CA LEU A 26 10.59 -17.55 16.42
C LEU A 26 9.82 -17.23 17.70
N SER A 27 9.35 -18.25 18.43
CA SER A 27 8.70 -18.08 19.73
C SER A 27 9.64 -17.52 20.80
N GLY A 28 10.92 -17.91 20.79
CA GLY A 28 11.93 -17.34 21.68
C GLY A 28 12.18 -15.86 21.37
N VAL A 29 12.25 -15.50 20.08
CA VAL A 29 12.40 -14.11 19.64
C VAL A 29 11.21 -13.27 20.06
N GLU A 30 10.00 -13.79 19.91
CA GLU A 30 8.78 -13.12 20.35
C GLU A 30 8.75 -12.90 21.87
N LYS A 31 9.08 -13.92 22.66
CA LYS A 31 9.19 -13.80 24.13
C LYS A 31 10.25 -12.78 24.54
N LEU A 32 11.40 -12.77 23.87
CA LEU A 32 12.47 -11.79 24.10
C LEU A 32 11.97 -10.36 23.83
N LEU A 33 11.36 -10.13 22.68
CA LEU A 33 10.84 -8.81 22.29
C LEU A 33 9.74 -8.33 23.25
N ASN A 34 8.82 -9.23 23.64
CA ASN A 34 7.79 -8.94 24.63
C ASN A 34 8.38 -8.65 26.01
N GLY A 35 9.40 -9.40 26.44
CA GLY A 35 10.14 -9.16 27.68
C GLY A 35 10.87 -7.81 27.70
N MET A 36 11.27 -7.30 26.53
CA MET A 36 11.82 -5.95 26.36
C MET A 36 10.74 -4.85 26.27
N GLY A 37 9.46 -5.21 26.41
CA GLY A 37 8.32 -4.28 26.33
C GLY A 37 7.99 -3.79 24.91
N LEU A 38 8.50 -4.45 23.88
CA LEU A 38 8.21 -4.12 22.49
C LEU A 38 6.92 -4.81 22.04
N LYS A 39 6.03 -4.06 21.39
CA LYS A 39 4.82 -4.62 20.76
C LYS A 39 4.90 -4.49 19.25
N ALA A 40 4.46 -5.52 18.54
CA ALA A 40 4.28 -5.47 17.09
C ALA A 40 3.13 -4.52 16.75
N LYS A 41 3.36 -3.62 15.79
CA LYS A 41 2.36 -2.73 15.22
C LYS A 41 2.39 -2.83 13.70
N ARG A 42 1.22 -2.83 13.07
CA ARG A 42 1.09 -2.76 11.61
C ARG A 42 1.63 -1.41 11.13
N LYS A 43 2.51 -1.39 10.11
CA LYS A 43 2.87 -0.14 9.43
C LYS A 43 1.62 0.36 8.69
N ASN A 44 1.24 1.61 8.94
CA ASN A 44 0.15 2.23 8.19
C ASN A 44 0.63 2.44 6.74
N LYS A 45 -0.06 1.83 5.78
CA LYS A 45 0.16 2.10 4.36
C LYS A 45 -0.49 3.45 4.06
N VAL A 46 0.31 4.48 3.81
CA VAL A 46 -0.21 5.78 3.37
C VAL A 46 0.52 6.23 2.12
N ASN A 47 -0.24 6.69 1.15
CA ASN A 47 0.30 7.39 0.00
C ASN A 47 0.67 8.80 0.45
N PHE A 48 1.92 9.20 0.22
CA PHE A 48 2.34 10.56 0.50
C PHE A 48 1.61 11.52 -0.47
N ILE A 49 0.89 12.49 0.09
CA ILE A 49 0.19 13.52 -0.69
C ILE A 49 0.80 14.87 -0.32
N SER A 50 1.35 15.57 -1.31
CA SER A 50 1.90 16.91 -1.12
C SER A 50 0.83 17.88 -0.61
N ALA A 51 1.25 18.94 0.10
CA ALA A 51 0.31 19.96 0.59
C ALA A 51 -0.50 20.61 -0.56
N ALA A 52 0.13 20.80 -1.72
CA ALA A 52 -0.54 21.30 -2.92
C ALA A 52 -1.64 20.33 -3.40
N ASN A 53 -1.33 19.03 -3.49
CA ASN A 53 -2.31 18.02 -3.91
C ASN A 53 -3.45 17.88 -2.90
N LYS A 54 -3.20 18.06 -1.59
CA LYS A 54 -4.27 18.10 -0.58
C LYS A 54 -5.25 19.25 -0.85
N LYS A 55 -4.75 20.46 -1.12
CA LYS A 55 -5.60 21.62 -1.43
C LYS A 55 -6.43 21.38 -2.70
N LEU A 56 -5.82 20.87 -3.76
CA LEU A 56 -6.53 20.56 -5.00
C LEU A 56 -7.62 19.50 -4.82
N ARG A 57 -7.32 18.43 -4.06
CA ARG A 57 -8.30 17.39 -3.74
C ARG A 57 -9.46 17.95 -2.92
N LEU A 58 -9.19 18.81 -1.95
CA LEU A 58 -10.22 19.44 -1.13
C LEU A 58 -11.11 20.39 -1.95
N ALA A 59 -10.52 21.24 -2.78
CA ALA A 59 -11.27 22.12 -3.67
C ALA A 59 -12.15 21.33 -4.66
N ARG A 60 -11.61 20.22 -5.20
CA ARG A 60 -12.39 19.32 -6.06
C ARG A 60 -13.54 18.69 -5.28
N ALA A 61 -13.33 18.22 -4.06
CA ALA A 61 -14.41 17.68 -3.23
C ALA A 61 -15.51 18.71 -3.00
N HIS A 62 -15.16 19.93 -2.59
CA HIS A 62 -16.12 21.03 -2.40
C HIS A 62 -16.91 21.38 -3.67
N LYS A 63 -16.28 21.34 -4.85
CA LYS A 63 -16.96 21.61 -6.12
C LYS A 63 -18.06 20.58 -6.45
N HIS A 64 -17.97 19.36 -5.93
CA HIS A 64 -18.87 18.26 -6.25
C HIS A 64 -19.77 17.86 -5.06
N THR A 65 -19.83 18.65 -3.98
CA THR A 65 -20.67 18.32 -2.80
C THR A 65 -22.16 18.29 -3.10
N GLN A 66 -22.60 19.03 -4.11
CA GLN A 66 -24.01 19.12 -4.50
C GLN A 66 -24.40 18.10 -5.58
N LEU A 67 -23.47 17.24 -6.03
CA LEU A 67 -23.79 16.22 -7.02
C LEU A 67 -24.73 15.17 -6.42
N THR A 68 -25.83 14.91 -7.12
CA THR A 68 -26.80 13.88 -6.75
C THR A 68 -26.36 12.50 -7.24
N VAL A 69 -27.03 11.44 -6.78
CA VAL A 69 -26.82 10.08 -7.30
C VAL A 69 -27.02 10.02 -8.82
N SER A 70 -27.99 10.77 -9.35
CA SER A 70 -28.24 10.84 -10.81
C SER A 70 -27.13 11.56 -11.57
N ASP A 71 -26.41 12.48 -10.91
CA ASP A 71 -25.26 13.12 -11.54
C ASP A 71 -24.05 12.19 -11.56
N TRP A 72 -23.83 11.45 -10.47
CA TRP A 72 -22.78 10.43 -10.40
C TRP A 72 -23.04 9.25 -11.33
N SER A 73 -24.29 8.87 -11.59
CA SER A 73 -24.60 7.75 -12.49
C SER A 73 -24.20 8.01 -13.94
N LYS A 74 -24.05 9.28 -14.33
CA LYS A 74 -23.58 9.69 -15.66
C LYS A 74 -22.06 9.63 -15.81
N TRP A 75 -21.33 9.39 -14.71
CA TRP A 75 -19.88 9.37 -14.71
C TRP A 75 -19.35 7.96 -14.93
N ALA A 76 -18.23 7.88 -15.65
CA ALA A 76 -17.45 6.67 -15.84
C ALA A 76 -16.10 6.85 -15.15
N PHE A 77 -15.72 5.87 -14.32
CA PHE A 77 -14.44 5.85 -13.61
C PHE A 77 -13.56 4.75 -14.18
N TYR A 78 -12.39 5.14 -14.68
CA TYR A 78 -11.38 4.21 -15.18
C TYR A 78 -10.20 4.17 -14.22
N ASP A 79 -9.62 2.99 -14.04
CA ASP A 79 -8.39 2.83 -13.27
C ASP A 79 -7.58 1.63 -13.76
N LYS A 80 -6.33 1.56 -13.30
CA LYS A 80 -5.42 0.44 -13.52
C LYS A 80 -5.22 -0.31 -12.21
N ILE A 81 -5.44 -1.62 -12.24
CA ILE A 81 -5.19 -2.50 -11.11
C ILE A 81 -4.07 -3.48 -11.44
N ARG A 82 -3.16 -3.72 -10.50
CA ARG A 82 -2.23 -4.83 -10.57
C ARG A 82 -2.79 -6.01 -9.79
N VAL A 83 -2.84 -7.18 -10.44
CA VAL A 83 -3.14 -8.44 -9.76
C VAL A 83 -1.86 -9.25 -9.69
N ASN A 84 -1.36 -9.47 -8.47
CA ASN A 84 -0.18 -10.31 -8.24
C ASN A 84 -0.53 -11.78 -8.51
N MET A 85 0.33 -12.50 -9.22
CA MET A 85 0.16 -13.95 -9.41
C MET A 85 0.56 -14.74 -8.16
N TRP A 86 1.52 -14.22 -7.38
CA TRP A 86 2.05 -14.87 -6.19
C TRP A 86 2.20 -13.87 -5.04
N GLY A 87 1.63 -14.20 -3.88
CA GLY A 87 1.76 -13.42 -2.65
C GLY A 87 0.99 -12.09 -2.65
N SER A 88 0.70 -11.58 -1.45
CA SER A 88 0.20 -10.22 -1.28
C SER A 88 1.37 -9.23 -1.23
N ASP A 89 1.13 -7.98 -1.60
CA ASP A 89 2.07 -6.88 -1.31
C ASP A 89 2.13 -6.74 0.23
N SER A 90 3.04 -7.51 0.83
CA SER A 90 2.96 -7.95 2.22
C SER A 90 2.72 -6.80 3.19
N GLU A 91 1.85 -7.05 4.16
CA GLU A 91 1.66 -6.20 5.32
C GLU A 91 2.94 -6.18 6.15
N SER A 92 3.58 -5.01 6.27
CA SER A 92 4.81 -4.88 7.04
C SER A 92 4.51 -4.47 8.49
N PHE A 93 5.25 -5.04 9.42
CA PHE A 93 5.14 -4.76 10.85
C PHE A 93 6.38 -4.03 11.36
N TYR A 94 6.24 -3.29 12.44
CA TYR A 94 7.36 -2.71 13.18
C TYR A 94 7.17 -2.93 14.68
N TRP A 95 8.27 -2.98 15.41
CA TRP A 95 8.26 -3.14 16.87
C TRP A 95 8.49 -1.78 17.54
N SER A 96 7.63 -1.41 18.50
CA SER A 96 7.76 -0.16 19.25
C SER A 96 7.31 -0.32 20.70
N ASN A 97 7.96 0.43 21.60
CA ASN A 97 7.62 0.53 23.02
C ASN A 97 7.14 1.93 23.44
N VAL A 98 7.01 2.88 22.49
CA VAL A 98 6.57 4.26 22.78
C VAL A 98 5.19 4.55 22.16
N PRO A 99 4.22 5.08 22.92
CA PRO A 99 3.02 5.69 22.37
C PRO A 99 3.38 7.07 21.78
N GLY A 100 3.17 7.27 20.49
CA GLY A 100 3.50 8.55 19.84
C GLY A 100 3.41 8.51 18.32
N THR A 101 3.57 9.68 17.71
CA THR A 101 3.43 10.00 16.29
C THR A 101 4.28 9.10 15.39
N ASN A 102 3.67 8.61 14.29
CA ASN A 102 4.33 7.73 13.31
C ASN A 102 5.59 8.39 12.73
N ARG A 103 6.75 7.76 12.94
CA ARG A 103 8.03 8.15 12.32
C ARG A 103 8.12 7.60 10.90
N SER A 104 8.98 8.18 10.06
CA SER A 104 9.12 7.80 8.65
C SER A 104 9.42 6.31 8.41
N HIS A 105 10.16 5.64 9.30
CA HIS A 105 10.45 4.20 9.23
C HIS A 105 9.30 3.30 9.74
N GLN A 106 8.24 3.89 10.31
CA GLN A 106 7.04 3.23 10.81
C GLN A 106 5.89 3.29 9.78
N VAL A 107 6.15 3.90 8.63
CA VAL A 107 5.26 3.98 7.49
C VAL A 107 5.88 3.16 6.37
N GLN A 108 5.08 2.33 5.70
CA GLN A 108 5.52 1.66 4.48
C GLN A 108 5.13 2.56 3.30
N PRO A 109 6.10 3.15 2.57
CA PRO A 109 5.78 3.82 1.32
C PRO A 109 5.24 2.78 0.35
N GLN A 110 4.05 2.99 -0.21
CA GLN A 110 3.65 2.22 -1.37
C GLN A 110 4.40 2.77 -2.58
N VAL A 111 5.52 2.14 -2.91
CA VAL A 111 6.18 2.33 -4.20
C VAL A 111 5.48 1.38 -5.17
N GLN A 112 4.81 1.93 -6.18
CA GLN A 112 4.24 1.16 -7.28
C GLN A 112 5.42 0.64 -8.14
N GLY A 113 5.93 -0.54 -7.80
CA GLY A 113 7.13 -1.14 -8.41
C GLY A 113 6.79 -2.27 -9.38
N ARG A 114 7.49 -2.27 -10.53
CA ARG A 114 7.50 -3.31 -11.59
C ARG A 114 7.84 -4.69 -11.01
N GLY A 115 6.86 -5.58 -10.95
CA GLY A 115 7.05 -6.99 -10.52
C GLY A 115 5.92 -7.87 -11.06
N ASP A 116 6.07 -9.19 -10.85
CA ASP A 116 5.33 -10.34 -11.43
C ASP A 116 3.81 -10.36 -11.18
N GLY A 117 3.11 -9.36 -11.70
CA GLY A 117 1.67 -9.26 -11.67
C GLY A 117 1.13 -8.75 -13.00
N VAL A 118 -0.06 -9.20 -13.37
CA VAL A 118 -0.74 -8.74 -14.58
C VAL A 118 -1.43 -7.42 -14.25
N MET A 119 -1.12 -6.39 -15.04
CA MET A 119 -1.82 -5.11 -14.97
C MET A 119 -3.10 -5.21 -15.79
N PHE A 120 -4.21 -4.77 -15.23
CA PHE A 120 -5.48 -4.64 -15.93
C PHE A 120 -5.90 -3.19 -15.97
N TRP A 121 -6.60 -2.82 -17.04
CA TRP A 121 -7.33 -1.57 -17.15
C TRP A 121 -8.82 -1.89 -17.27
N GLY A 122 -9.66 -1.13 -16.57
CA GLY A 122 -11.10 -1.29 -16.63
C GLY A 122 -11.82 -0.02 -16.23
N CYS A 123 -13.14 -0.02 -16.43
CA CYS A 123 -14.00 1.10 -16.07
C CYS A 123 -15.28 0.63 -15.37
N ILE A 124 -15.84 1.49 -14.52
CA ILE A 124 -17.14 1.31 -13.87
C ILE A 124 -17.97 2.58 -14.02
N SER A 125 -19.26 2.44 -14.27
CA SER A 125 -20.21 3.54 -14.39
C SER A 125 -21.45 3.28 -13.54
N GLY A 126 -22.43 4.20 -13.58
CA GLY A 126 -23.73 4.00 -12.94
C GLY A 126 -24.45 2.72 -13.38
N ASP A 127 -24.19 2.26 -14.62
CA ASP A 127 -24.80 1.06 -15.20
C ASP A 127 -24.04 -0.23 -14.86
N GLY A 128 -22.90 -0.12 -14.16
CA GLY A 128 -22.08 -1.25 -13.74
C GLY A 128 -20.68 -1.28 -14.37
N PRO A 129 -19.95 -2.41 -14.19
CA PRO A 129 -18.60 -2.58 -14.70
C PRO A 129 -18.61 -2.76 -16.22
N SER A 130 -17.66 -2.11 -16.90
CA SER A 130 -17.41 -2.30 -18.32
C SER A 130 -16.35 -3.38 -18.56
N TYR A 131 -15.95 -3.55 -19.83
CA TYR A 131 -14.86 -4.44 -20.22
C TYR A 131 -13.56 -4.16 -19.45
N ILE A 132 -12.90 -5.23 -19.01
CA ILE A 132 -11.57 -5.22 -18.38
C ILE A 132 -10.59 -5.81 -19.37
N THR A 133 -9.46 -5.14 -19.60
CA THR A 133 -8.42 -5.58 -20.52
C THR A 133 -7.10 -5.76 -19.79
N ALA A 134 -6.42 -6.88 -20.05
CA ALA A 134 -5.06 -7.09 -19.58
C ALA A 134 -4.09 -6.24 -20.40
N ILE A 135 -3.15 -5.60 -19.71
CA ILE A 135 -2.03 -4.88 -20.31
C ILE A 135 -0.88 -5.86 -20.45
N ILE A 136 -0.70 -6.38 -21.65
CA ILE A 136 0.25 -7.48 -21.93
C ILE A 136 1.62 -6.93 -22.36
N ASP A 137 1.68 -5.76 -23.00
CA ASP A 137 2.93 -5.11 -23.43
C ASP A 137 2.96 -3.62 -23.06
N GLY A 138 3.99 -3.21 -22.31
CA GLY A 138 4.33 -1.80 -22.09
C GLY A 138 3.49 -1.03 -21.04
N THR A 139 3.95 0.20 -20.76
CA THR A 139 3.20 1.18 -19.95
C THR A 139 2.21 1.88 -20.86
N ILE A 140 0.94 1.47 -20.84
CA ILE A 140 -0.10 2.16 -21.62
C ILE A 140 -0.21 3.61 -21.16
N ASP A 141 -0.09 4.57 -22.08
CA ASP A 141 -0.36 5.98 -21.77
C ASP A 141 -1.87 6.29 -21.80
N SER A 142 -2.27 7.46 -21.32
CA SER A 142 -3.67 7.85 -21.27
C SER A 142 -4.32 7.95 -22.65
N ASN A 143 -3.54 8.19 -23.72
CA ASN A 143 -4.07 8.37 -25.08
C ASN A 143 -4.35 7.03 -25.76
N GLU A 144 -3.50 6.04 -25.54
CA GLU A 144 -3.71 4.68 -26.06
C GLU A 144 -4.89 3.97 -25.36
N SER A 145 -5.14 4.34 -24.10
CA SER A 145 -6.31 3.85 -23.33
C SER A 145 -7.65 4.33 -23.93
N MET A 146 -7.69 5.55 -24.46
CA MET A 146 -8.91 6.18 -24.98
C MET A 146 -9.27 5.76 -26.41
N ARG A 147 -8.34 5.16 -27.16
CA ARG A 147 -8.55 4.71 -28.56
C ARG A 147 -9.23 3.34 -28.68
N LYS A 148 -9.36 2.62 -27.57
CA LYS A 148 -10.04 1.31 -27.53
C LYS A 148 -11.54 1.43 -27.20
N PHE A 149 -12.08 2.64 -27.29
CA PHE A 149 -13.48 3.02 -27.13
C PHE A 149 -13.96 3.79 -28.36
#